data_AF-A0A3E0CHZ0-F1
#
_entry.id   AF-A0A3E0CHZ0-F1
#
_cell.length_a   1.000
_cell.length_b   1.000
_cell.length_c   1.000
_cell.angle_alpha   90.00
_cell.angle_beta   90.00
_cell.angle_gamma   90.00
#
_symmetry.space_group_name_H-M   'P 1'
#
loop_
_entity.id
_entity.type
_entity.pdbx_description
1 polymer ?
#
loop_
_entity_poly.entity_id
_entity_poly.type
_entity_poly.pdbx_seq_one_letter_code
_entity_poly.pdbx_strand_id
1 'polypeptide(L)'
;MSESSYQTVDTSALYQRAQSDRVAPSLYYDPAVFEAELERIFYKTWIWVAHESELPNPGDFRTTTIGRQPVIVVRDKSGAVNVLQNRCRHRGATVCEQHKGNAKGFTCPYHSWTYGLDGALRALPYGDGYEGVIDKTELPLASLRVGIYQGLIFASFNQEIEPLEDFLGGAKPWIDLFMKQGAGYPIKANGEHRFRFNGNWKIQLENTTDLYHFPVVHKSWMKSIDDETAAAITSFMTSDQAFCRSLGNGHSLAVLVPEIVDLDKDDGAPIPERFEELAASLAKDHTPEEVRRIVRSLMGVGFNLNLFPNLALSMAFFPRTAAHFRERDRDPSRRARHGRRPRRGEPRAPAHSRTLPGPVRFRQPGRR
;
A
#
# COMPACT_ATOMS: atom_id res chain seq x y z
N MET A 1 3.06 -0.65 34.88
CA MET A 1 2.89 -1.69 33.84
C MET A 1 1.57 -2.38 34.10
N SER A 2 0.49 -1.98 33.43
CA SER A 2 -0.79 -2.68 33.52
C SER A 2 -0.82 -3.74 32.41
N GLU A 3 -0.84 -5.01 32.79
CA GLU A 3 -1.19 -6.11 31.89
C GLU A 3 -2.57 -5.79 31.28
N SER A 4 -2.59 -5.33 30.03
CA SER A 4 -3.81 -5.33 29.24
C SER A 4 -4.14 -6.80 29.01
N SER A 5 -5.13 -7.32 29.74
CA SER A 5 -5.67 -8.65 29.52
C SER A 5 -6.35 -8.67 28.15
N TYR A 6 -5.58 -8.88 27.10
CA TYR A 6 -6.12 -9.20 25.79
C TYR A 6 -6.78 -10.57 25.88
N GLN A 7 -8.00 -10.68 25.36
CA GLN A 7 -8.71 -11.96 25.34
C GLN A 7 -7.84 -12.98 24.60
N THR A 8 -7.45 -14.04 25.30
CA THR A 8 -6.73 -15.16 24.69
C THR A 8 -7.70 -15.86 23.75
N VAL A 9 -7.71 -15.44 22.48
CA VAL A 9 -8.49 -16.13 21.45
C VAL A 9 -7.83 -17.47 21.19
N ASP A 10 -8.49 -18.57 21.55
CA ASP A 10 -8.07 -19.93 21.21
C ASP A 10 -8.04 -20.10 19.69
N THR A 11 -6.84 -20.20 19.13
CA THR A 11 -6.62 -20.35 17.69
C THR A 11 -6.58 -21.80 17.22
N SER A 12 -6.70 -22.78 18.13
CA SER A 12 -6.78 -24.20 17.74
C SER A 12 -7.95 -24.44 16.78
N ALA A 13 -9.08 -23.73 16.99
CA ALA A 13 -10.23 -23.74 16.11
C ALA A 13 -10.01 -23.01 14.76
N LEU A 14 -9.02 -22.11 14.64
CA LEU A 14 -8.71 -21.45 13.36
C LEU A 14 -8.08 -22.43 12.36
N TYR A 15 -7.31 -23.43 12.83
CA TYR A 15 -6.74 -24.47 11.97
C TYR A 15 -7.83 -25.35 11.32
N GLN A 16 -9.02 -25.46 11.91
CA GLN A 16 -10.16 -26.14 11.26
C GLN A 16 -10.88 -25.25 10.23
N ARG A 17 -10.65 -23.93 10.27
CA ARG A 17 -11.30 -22.94 9.38
C ARG A 17 -10.54 -22.73 8.07
N ALA A 18 -9.34 -23.26 7.90
CA ALA A 18 -8.61 -23.24 6.63
C ALA A 18 -8.06 -24.64 6.35
N GLN A 19 -8.34 -25.16 5.16
CA GLN A 19 -7.84 -26.43 4.64
C GLN A 19 -7.11 -26.18 3.33
N SER A 20 -6.46 -27.19 2.76
CA SER A 20 -5.66 -27.03 1.54
C SER A 20 -6.46 -26.55 0.33
N ASP A 21 -7.77 -26.83 0.28
CA ASP A 21 -8.66 -26.57 -0.86
C ASP A 21 -9.85 -25.65 -0.52
N ARG A 22 -10.02 -25.26 0.75
CA ARG A 22 -11.18 -24.46 1.19
C ARG A 22 -10.91 -23.66 2.45
N VAL A 23 -11.61 -22.54 2.56
CA VAL A 23 -11.58 -21.66 3.74
C VAL A 23 -12.99 -21.38 4.23
N ALA A 24 -13.16 -21.30 5.54
CA ALA A 24 -14.44 -21.03 6.17
C ALA A 24 -14.81 -19.54 5.97
N PRO A 25 -16.04 -19.23 5.52
CA PRO A 25 -16.47 -17.85 5.30
C PRO A 25 -16.33 -16.94 6.53
N SER A 26 -16.39 -17.50 7.74
CA SER A 26 -16.21 -16.77 9.00
C SER A 26 -14.89 -16.01 9.08
N LEU A 27 -13.83 -16.45 8.40
CA LEU A 27 -12.55 -15.73 8.35
C LEU A 27 -12.68 -14.31 7.78
N TYR A 28 -13.72 -14.04 7.00
CA TYR A 28 -13.92 -12.74 6.34
C TYR A 28 -14.92 -11.81 7.04
N TYR A 29 -15.65 -12.30 8.05
CA TYR A 29 -16.70 -11.49 8.70
C TYR A 29 -16.77 -11.58 10.22
N ASP A 30 -16.13 -12.57 10.84
CA ASP A 30 -16.13 -12.77 12.30
C ASP A 30 -15.28 -11.68 12.98
N PRO A 31 -15.85 -10.83 13.83
CA PRO A 31 -15.10 -9.78 14.53
C PRO A 31 -13.99 -10.33 15.43
N ALA A 32 -14.18 -11.51 16.04
CA ALA A 32 -13.15 -12.10 16.90
C ALA A 32 -11.92 -12.54 16.09
N VAL A 33 -12.13 -12.98 14.85
CA VAL A 33 -11.04 -13.26 13.92
C VAL A 33 -10.29 -11.97 13.59
N PHE A 34 -11.00 -10.88 13.33
CA PHE A 34 -10.35 -9.60 13.00
C PHE A 34 -9.49 -9.06 14.15
N GLU A 35 -9.95 -9.13 15.40
CA GLU A 35 -9.13 -8.74 16.55
C GLU A 35 -7.87 -9.62 16.66
N ALA A 36 -8.02 -10.93 16.48
CA ALA A 36 -6.88 -11.85 16.45
C ALA A 36 -5.89 -11.55 15.30
N GLU A 37 -6.38 -11.14 14.13
CA GLU A 37 -5.54 -10.72 12.99
C GLU A 37 -4.78 -9.44 13.31
N LEU A 38 -5.41 -8.46 13.97
CA LEU A 38 -4.71 -7.25 14.41
C LEU A 38 -3.53 -7.62 15.34
N GLU A 39 -3.77 -8.45 16.34
CA GLU A 39 -2.77 -8.85 17.32
C GLU A 39 -1.66 -9.72 16.76
N ARG A 40 -2.00 -10.70 15.90
CA ARG A 40 -1.06 -11.75 15.47
C ARG A 40 -0.46 -11.51 14.09
N ILE A 41 -1.09 -10.67 13.27
CA ILE A 41 -0.58 -10.29 11.95
C ILE A 41 -0.11 -8.85 12.02
N PHE A 42 -1.02 -7.88 12.11
CA PHE A 42 -0.68 -6.47 11.91
C PHE A 42 0.30 -5.91 12.93
N TYR A 43 0.25 -6.36 14.19
CA TYR A 43 1.16 -5.91 15.25
C TYR A 43 2.37 -6.82 15.47
N LYS A 44 2.52 -7.90 14.70
CA LYS A 44 3.59 -8.89 14.88
C LYS A 44 4.44 -9.17 13.65
N THR A 45 3.96 -8.80 12.45
CA THR A 45 4.69 -8.98 11.18
C THR A 45 5.23 -7.65 10.62
N TRP A 46 5.88 -7.70 9.47
CA TRP A 46 6.31 -6.54 8.69
C TRP A 46 5.16 -5.95 7.88
N ILE A 47 4.92 -4.65 8.04
CA ILE A 47 3.82 -3.94 7.38
C ILE A 47 4.39 -2.84 6.50
N TRP A 48 4.02 -2.83 5.22
CA TRP A 48 4.43 -1.74 4.33
C TRP A 48 3.75 -0.44 4.76
N VAL A 49 4.54 0.64 4.87
CA VAL A 49 4.08 1.94 5.36
C VAL A 49 4.35 3.12 4.42
N ALA A 50 5.39 3.02 3.57
CA ALA A 50 5.79 4.11 2.67
C ALA A 50 6.76 3.61 1.58
N HIS A 51 7.00 4.44 0.56
CA HIS A 51 8.16 4.35 -0.31
C HIS A 51 9.14 5.49 -0.01
N GLU A 52 10.45 5.25 -0.10
CA GLU A 52 11.49 6.24 0.23
C GLU A 52 11.40 7.52 -0.62
N SER A 53 10.93 7.42 -1.86
CA SER A 53 10.73 8.60 -2.72
C SER A 53 9.68 9.58 -2.18
N GLU A 54 8.84 9.16 -1.23
CA GLU A 54 7.89 10.04 -0.55
C GLU A 54 8.56 10.89 0.54
N LEU A 55 9.79 10.53 0.91
CA LEU A 55 10.58 11.16 1.99
C LEU A 55 11.99 11.53 1.47
N PRO A 56 12.14 12.33 0.40
CA PRO A 56 13.45 12.56 -0.22
C PRO A 56 14.40 13.38 0.66
N ASN A 57 13.90 14.24 1.55
CA ASN A 57 14.72 15.15 2.35
C ASN A 57 14.58 14.90 3.85
N PRO A 58 15.59 15.27 4.66
CA PRO A 58 15.45 15.34 6.11
C PRO A 58 14.24 16.17 6.55
N GLY A 59 13.48 15.64 7.50
CA GLY A 59 12.24 16.22 8.00
C GLY A 59 11.01 15.83 7.20
N ASP A 60 11.15 15.28 5.99
CA ASP A 60 10.00 14.80 5.23
C ASP A 60 9.34 13.66 6.00
N PHE A 61 8.01 13.73 6.12
CA PHE A 61 7.21 12.74 6.81
C PHE A 61 5.90 12.47 6.07
N ARG A 62 5.32 11.30 6.35
CA ARG A 62 3.93 10.97 6.08
C ARG A 62 3.30 10.24 7.25
N THR A 63 1.98 10.35 7.40
CA THR A 63 1.21 9.58 8.39
C THR A 63 0.41 8.47 7.74
N THR A 64 0.40 7.32 8.40
CA THR A 64 -0.32 6.11 7.98
C THR A 64 -0.82 5.36 9.21
N THR A 65 -1.37 4.16 9.01
CA THR A 65 -1.84 3.27 10.08
C THR A 65 -1.30 1.87 9.87
N ILE A 66 -0.94 1.21 10.96
CA ILE A 66 -0.72 -0.24 11.01
C ILE A 66 -1.86 -0.81 11.86
N GLY A 67 -2.71 -1.65 11.26
CA GLY A 67 -3.98 -2.01 11.89
C GLY A 67 -4.76 -0.75 12.30
N ARG A 68 -5.07 -0.64 13.59
CA ARG A 68 -5.72 0.57 14.17
C ARG A 68 -4.74 1.60 14.74
N GLN A 69 -3.44 1.33 14.73
CA GLN A 69 -2.44 2.19 15.34
C GLN A 69 -1.94 3.24 14.34
N PRO A 70 -2.11 4.56 14.61
CA PRO A 70 -1.58 5.60 13.75
C PRO A 70 -0.06 5.70 13.93
N VAL A 71 0.66 5.88 12.82
CA VAL A 71 2.11 6.01 12.80
C VAL A 71 2.57 7.17 11.91
N ILE A 72 3.74 7.72 12.24
CA ILE A 72 4.47 8.73 11.47
C ILE A 72 5.70 8.03 10.87
N VAL A 73 5.83 8.04 9.55
CA VAL A 73 7.06 7.64 8.85
C VAL A 73 7.80 8.92 8.52
N VAL A 74 9.05 9.06 8.97
CA VAL A 74 9.82 10.31 8.86
C VAL A 74 11.28 10.04 8.55
N ARG A 75 11.89 10.84 7.67
CA ARG A 75 13.35 10.85 7.51
C ARG A 75 13.95 11.88 8.46
N ASP A 76 14.88 11.48 9.31
CA ASP A 76 15.52 12.38 10.25
C ASP A 76 16.71 13.16 9.63
N LYS A 77 17.37 13.97 10.45
CA LYS A 77 18.50 14.81 10.03
C LYS A 77 19.76 14.02 9.66
N SER A 78 19.91 12.79 10.16
CA SER A 78 20.99 11.89 9.79
C SER A 78 20.73 11.17 8.46
N GLY A 79 19.49 11.26 7.95
CA GLY A 79 19.04 10.55 6.76
C GLY A 79 18.38 9.21 7.07
N ALA A 80 18.37 8.75 8.32
CA ALA A 80 17.69 7.53 8.73
C ALA A 80 16.16 7.69 8.69
N VAL A 81 15.46 6.61 8.38
CA VAL A 81 13.99 6.56 8.41
C VAL A 81 13.53 6.00 9.74
N ASN A 82 12.68 6.76 10.44
CA ASN A 82 12.04 6.35 11.67
C ASN A 82 10.55 6.14 11.45
N VAL A 83 9.98 5.14 12.11
CA VAL A 83 8.53 4.93 12.18
C VAL A 83 8.10 5.01 13.64
N LEU A 84 7.29 6.02 13.95
CA LEU A 84 6.93 6.40 15.31
C LEU A 84 5.42 6.24 15.50
N GLN A 85 4.99 5.65 16.60
CA GLN A 85 3.57 5.65 16.95
C GLN A 85 3.11 7.10 17.15
N ASN A 86 2.07 7.51 16.42
CA ASN A 86 1.54 8.87 16.43
C ASN A 86 0.63 9.09 17.66
N ARG A 87 1.20 8.90 18.85
CA ARG A 87 0.50 8.91 20.13
C ARG A 87 1.41 9.50 21.20
N CYS A 88 1.06 10.68 21.70
CA CYS A 88 1.82 11.38 22.73
C CYS A 88 1.93 10.52 24.00
N ARG A 89 3.13 10.44 24.59
CA ARG A 89 3.38 9.67 25.82
C ARG A 89 2.74 10.27 27.08
N HIS A 90 2.30 11.52 27.02
CA HIS A 90 1.64 12.18 28.16
C HIS A 90 0.19 11.68 28.36
N ARG A 91 -0.72 11.98 27.41
CA ARG A 91 -2.15 11.64 27.50
C ARG A 91 -2.70 10.95 26.25
N GLY A 92 -1.83 10.47 25.37
CA GLY A 92 -2.23 9.70 24.20
C GLY A 92 -2.83 10.51 23.04
N ALA A 93 -2.73 11.84 23.04
CA ALA A 93 -3.18 12.66 21.92
C ALA A 93 -2.37 12.37 20.64
N THR A 94 -3.00 12.52 19.48
CA THR A 94 -2.33 12.51 18.18
C THR A 94 -1.31 13.63 18.12
N VAL A 95 -0.06 13.33 17.75
CA VAL A 95 1.05 14.30 17.75
C VAL A 95 1.12 15.04 16.42
N CYS A 96 0.92 14.34 15.31
CA CYS A 96 0.94 14.90 13.96
C CYS A 96 -0.38 14.63 13.25
N GLU A 97 -1.15 15.68 12.98
CA GLU A 97 -2.44 15.58 12.30
C GLU A 97 -2.31 15.67 10.77
N GLN A 98 -1.18 16.19 10.27
CA GLN A 98 -0.93 16.31 8.84
C GLN A 98 -0.68 14.94 8.21
N HIS A 99 -1.16 14.76 6.97
CA HIS A 99 -0.97 13.52 6.23
C HIS A 99 0.45 13.34 5.68
N LYS A 100 1.11 14.45 5.33
CA LYS A 100 2.49 14.53 4.87
C LYS A 100 2.99 15.96 4.99
N GLY A 101 4.30 16.14 5.00
CA GLY A 101 4.94 17.45 5.02
C GLY A 101 6.42 17.34 5.35
N ASN A 102 7.03 18.47 5.70
CA ASN A 102 8.38 18.55 6.24
C ASN A 102 8.33 19.18 7.64
N ALA A 103 8.99 18.58 8.63
CA ALA A 103 8.99 19.05 10.00
C ALA A 103 10.40 19.04 10.61
N LYS A 104 10.65 19.94 11.57
CA LYS A 104 11.88 19.95 12.39
C LYS A 104 11.76 19.11 13.67
N GLY A 105 10.54 18.73 14.02
CA GLY A 105 10.12 17.98 15.20
C GLY A 105 8.59 17.97 15.29
N PHE A 106 8.03 17.23 16.25
CA PHE A 106 6.59 17.06 16.41
C PHE A 106 6.15 17.55 17.78
N THR A 107 5.29 18.57 17.83
CA THR A 107 4.76 19.12 19.08
C THR A 107 3.32 18.69 19.27
N CYS A 108 3.05 18.00 20.37
CA CYS A 108 1.70 17.54 20.72
C CYS A 108 0.78 18.76 20.95
N PRO A 109 -0.37 18.84 20.25
CA PRO A 109 -1.26 20.01 20.36
C PRO A 109 -1.96 20.11 21.73
N TYR A 110 -1.93 19.06 22.54
CA TYR A 110 -2.64 19.06 23.83
C TYR A 110 -1.89 19.82 24.92
N HIS A 111 -0.62 19.48 25.16
CA HIS A 111 0.19 20.08 26.23
C HIS A 111 1.62 20.41 25.78
N SER A 112 1.84 20.56 24.48
CA SER A 112 3.10 21.00 23.88
C SER A 112 4.35 20.15 24.19
N TRP A 113 4.17 18.88 24.54
CA TRP A 113 5.28 17.92 24.57
C TRP A 113 5.86 17.79 23.17
N THR A 114 7.14 18.09 23.03
CA THR A 114 7.82 18.24 21.74
C THR A 114 8.85 17.14 21.58
N TYR A 115 8.69 16.37 20.50
CA TYR A 115 9.49 15.22 20.14
C TYR A 115 10.39 15.54 18.95
N GLY A 116 11.57 14.93 18.90
CA GLY A 116 12.45 14.95 17.74
C GLY A 116 11.92 14.09 16.60
N LEU A 117 12.59 14.15 15.45
CA LEU A 117 12.29 13.29 14.29
C LEU A 117 12.66 11.82 14.55
N ASP A 118 13.53 11.57 15.54
CA ASP A 118 13.87 10.26 16.10
C ASP A 118 12.90 9.80 17.20
N GLY A 119 11.88 10.61 17.51
CA GLY A 119 10.88 10.31 18.54
C GLY A 119 11.29 10.66 19.97
N ALA A 120 12.54 11.06 20.22
CA ALA A 120 13.00 11.45 21.55
C ALA A 120 12.25 12.67 22.09
N LEU A 121 11.83 12.65 23.36
CA LEU A 121 11.19 13.80 23.99
C LEU A 121 12.23 14.89 24.25
N ARG A 122 12.12 16.01 23.51
CA ARG A 122 13.09 17.13 23.57
C ARG A 122 12.68 18.15 24.62
N ALA A 123 11.41 18.52 24.64
CA ALA A 123 10.90 19.55 25.53
C ALA A 123 9.49 19.23 26.02
N LEU A 124 9.20 19.70 27.22
CA LEU A 124 7.86 19.77 27.81
C LEU A 124 7.73 21.15 28.49
N PRO A 125 6.54 21.74 28.55
CA PRO A 125 6.33 23.02 29.25
C PRO A 125 6.60 22.91 30.76
N TYR A 126 7.11 23.98 31.37
CA TYR A 126 7.42 24.07 32.82
C TYR A 126 8.34 22.95 33.30
N GLY A 127 9.42 22.67 32.55
CA GLY A 127 10.32 21.55 32.83
C GLY A 127 11.05 21.63 34.18
N ASP A 128 11.27 22.85 34.68
CA ASP A 128 11.78 23.14 36.02
C ASP A 128 10.89 22.53 37.12
N GLY A 129 9.57 22.53 36.92
CA GLY A 129 8.62 21.89 37.83
C GLY A 129 8.64 20.36 37.82
N TYR A 130 9.40 19.74 36.91
CA TYR A 130 9.53 18.28 36.78
C TYR A 130 10.95 17.76 37.07
N GLU A 131 11.85 18.61 37.55
CA GLU A 131 13.21 18.21 37.92
C GLU A 131 13.19 17.10 38.99
N GLY A 132 13.94 16.03 38.74
CA GLY A 132 13.97 14.85 39.60
C GLY A 132 12.70 13.97 39.57
N VAL A 133 11.67 14.35 38.80
CA VAL A 133 10.40 13.61 38.69
C VAL A 133 10.24 12.96 37.32
N ILE A 134 10.59 13.67 36.24
CA ILE A 134 10.50 13.15 34.87
C ILE A 134 11.90 13.03 34.26
N ASP A 135 12.27 11.81 33.89
CA ASP A 135 13.32 11.58 32.91
C ASP A 135 12.73 11.56 31.49
N LYS A 136 13.13 12.51 30.65
CA LYS A 136 12.67 12.60 29.26
C LYS A 136 13.08 11.39 28.42
N THR A 137 14.19 10.73 28.78
CA THR A 137 14.73 9.58 28.05
C THR A 137 13.84 8.34 28.18
N GLU A 138 12.99 8.28 29.21
CA GLU A 138 12.01 7.20 29.44
C GLU A 138 10.69 7.40 28.68
N LEU A 139 10.48 8.59 28.12
CA LEU A 139 9.21 9.00 27.49
C LEU A 139 9.33 9.37 25.99
N PRO A 140 10.11 8.68 25.15
CA PRO A 140 10.10 8.91 23.72
C PRO A 140 8.79 8.42 23.11
N LEU A 141 8.43 8.92 21.92
CA LEU A 141 7.44 8.24 21.09
C LEU A 141 7.87 6.78 20.89
N ALA A 142 6.90 5.86 20.95
CA ALA A 142 7.20 4.46 20.69
C ALA A 142 7.70 4.31 19.25
N SER A 143 8.94 3.89 19.08
CA SER A 143 9.51 3.58 17.77
C SER A 143 9.17 2.14 17.37
N LEU A 144 8.99 1.94 16.08
CA LEU A 144 8.79 0.63 15.46
C LEU A 144 10.10 0.18 14.84
N ARG A 145 10.29 -1.13 14.72
CA ARG A 145 11.40 -1.68 13.94
C ARG A 145 11.19 -1.32 12.47
N VAL A 146 12.22 -0.82 11.80
CA VAL A 146 12.16 -0.39 10.39
C VAL A 146 13.03 -1.30 9.55
N GLY A 147 12.53 -1.68 8.37
CA GLY A 147 13.27 -2.38 7.34
C GLY A 147 12.98 -1.74 5.99
N ILE A 148 14.00 -1.63 5.13
CA ILE A 148 13.85 -1.02 3.82
C ILE A 148 14.40 -1.99 2.78
N TYR A 149 13.59 -2.31 1.77
CA TYR A 149 14.00 -3.15 0.64
C TYR A 149 13.58 -2.51 -0.67
N GLN A 150 14.54 -2.19 -1.54
CA GLN A 150 14.30 -1.50 -2.82
C GLN A 150 13.41 -0.25 -2.70
N GLY A 151 13.67 0.59 -1.70
CA GLY A 151 12.88 1.79 -1.41
C GLY A 151 11.52 1.55 -0.75
N LEU A 152 11.06 0.30 -0.63
CA LEU A 152 9.85 -0.04 0.14
C LEU A 152 10.18 -0.02 1.64
N ILE A 153 9.50 0.84 2.40
CA ILE A 153 9.67 0.96 3.84
C ILE A 153 8.62 0.10 4.54
N PHE A 154 9.11 -0.84 5.35
CA PHE A 154 8.31 -1.69 6.22
C PHE A 154 8.56 -1.34 7.68
N ALA A 155 7.53 -1.56 8.51
CA ALA A 155 7.61 -1.38 9.95
C ALA A 155 6.93 -2.50 10.71
N SER A 156 7.45 -2.79 11.91
CA SER A 156 6.82 -3.74 12.84
C SER A 156 6.79 -3.19 14.27
N PHE A 157 5.69 -3.48 14.98
CA PHE A 157 5.63 -3.29 16.43
C PHE A 157 6.42 -4.36 17.19
N ASN A 158 6.72 -5.49 16.56
CA ASN A 158 7.54 -6.53 17.14
C ASN A 158 9.02 -6.19 16.96
N GLN A 159 9.69 -5.78 18.04
CA GLN A 159 11.11 -5.43 18.01
C GLN A 159 12.01 -6.66 17.80
N GLU A 160 11.51 -7.85 18.12
CA GLU A 160 12.24 -9.12 18.05
C GLU A 160 11.95 -9.92 16.77
N ILE A 161 11.19 -9.34 15.82
CA ILE A 161 10.89 -9.97 14.53
C ILE A 161 12.19 -10.28 13.75
N GLU A 162 12.13 -11.30 12.89
CA GLU A 162 13.20 -11.63 11.96
C GLU A 162 13.57 -10.44 11.04
N PRO A 163 14.80 -10.40 10.50
CA PRO A 163 15.18 -9.43 9.48
C PRO A 163 14.17 -9.37 8.32
N LEU A 164 13.96 -8.17 7.76
CA LEU A 164 12.99 -7.96 6.67
C LEU A 164 13.29 -8.87 5.48
N GLU A 165 14.56 -9.08 5.17
CA GLU A 165 15.03 -9.88 4.05
C GLU A 165 14.68 -11.36 4.18
N ASP A 166 14.56 -11.86 5.42
CA ASP A 166 14.17 -13.24 5.73
C ASP A 166 12.65 -13.38 5.62
N PHE A 167 11.91 -12.39 6.13
CA PHE A 167 10.46 -12.31 5.94
C PHE A 167 10.08 -12.25 4.46
N LEU A 168 10.71 -11.36 3.68
CA LEU A 168 10.45 -11.23 2.25
C LEU A 168 10.82 -12.49 1.47
N GLY A 169 11.88 -13.21 1.88
CA GLY A 169 12.23 -14.53 1.37
C GLY A 169 12.17 -14.64 -0.16
N GLY A 170 11.30 -15.52 -0.66
CA GLY A 170 11.11 -15.78 -2.10
C GLY A 170 10.48 -14.63 -2.89
N ALA A 171 9.97 -13.57 -2.24
CA ALA A 171 9.43 -12.39 -2.90
C ALA A 171 10.51 -11.41 -3.38
N LYS A 172 11.71 -11.44 -2.80
CA LYS A 172 12.80 -10.49 -3.12
C LYS A 172 13.11 -10.38 -4.63
N PRO A 173 13.33 -11.50 -5.37
CA PRO A 173 13.60 -11.41 -6.81
C PRO A 173 12.45 -10.77 -7.60
N TRP A 174 11.21 -10.96 -7.15
CA TRP A 174 10.02 -10.39 -7.81
C TRP A 174 9.85 -8.91 -7.49
N ILE A 175 10.25 -8.47 -6.30
CA ILE A 175 10.36 -7.04 -6.00
C ILE A 175 11.41 -6.41 -6.91
N ASP A 176 12.58 -7.04 -7.06
CA ASP A 176 13.63 -6.53 -7.93
C ASP A 176 13.15 -6.38 -9.38
N LEU A 177 12.49 -7.41 -9.93
CA LEU A 177 11.88 -7.37 -11.27
C LEU A 177 10.80 -6.29 -11.39
N PHE A 178 9.99 -6.09 -10.35
CA PHE A 178 9.01 -5.01 -10.32
C PHE A 178 9.70 -3.64 -10.34
N MET A 179 10.80 -3.48 -9.61
CA MET A 179 11.53 -2.22 -9.55
C MET A 179 12.36 -1.94 -10.80
N LYS A 180 12.76 -2.97 -11.56
CA LYS A 180 13.38 -2.78 -12.89
C LYS A 180 12.49 -2.00 -13.85
N GLN A 181 11.18 -1.95 -13.61
CA GLN A 181 10.21 -1.16 -14.40
C GLN A 181 10.47 0.36 -14.35
N GLY A 182 11.40 0.83 -13.52
CA GLY A 182 11.97 2.17 -13.67
C GLY A 182 12.76 2.37 -14.97
N ALA A 183 13.14 1.29 -15.67
CA ALA A 183 13.88 1.31 -16.93
C ALA A 183 15.17 2.16 -16.89
N GLY A 184 15.89 2.10 -15.77
CA GLY A 184 17.10 2.91 -15.53
C GLY A 184 16.84 4.23 -14.80
N TYR A 185 15.57 4.64 -14.62
CA TYR A 185 15.20 5.80 -13.83
C TYR A 185 14.78 5.42 -12.40
N PRO A 186 15.02 6.30 -11.41
CA PRO A 186 14.53 6.09 -10.04
C PRO A 186 13.00 6.00 -10.01
N ILE A 187 12.49 5.02 -9.27
CA ILE A 187 11.05 4.89 -9.04
C ILE A 187 10.57 5.97 -8.07
N LYS A 188 9.45 6.59 -8.42
CA LYS A 188 8.77 7.59 -7.58
C LYS A 188 7.30 7.25 -7.41
N ALA A 189 6.84 7.31 -6.17
CA ALA A 189 5.43 7.32 -5.84
C ALA A 189 4.82 8.69 -6.22
N ASN A 190 4.02 8.74 -7.28
CA ASN A 190 3.48 9.99 -7.85
C ASN A 190 2.21 10.52 -7.12
N GLY A 191 1.65 9.77 -6.18
CA GLY A 191 0.44 10.13 -5.46
C GLY A 191 -0.29 8.89 -4.94
N GLU A 192 -1.43 9.10 -4.29
CA GLU A 192 -2.26 8.01 -3.77
C GLU A 192 -3.73 8.24 -4.12
N HIS A 193 -4.39 7.19 -4.60
CA HIS A 193 -5.84 7.14 -4.74
C HIS A 193 -6.42 6.41 -3.53
N ARG A 194 -7.13 7.14 -2.67
CA ARG A 194 -7.74 6.58 -1.46
C ARG A 194 -9.24 6.48 -1.62
N PHE A 195 -9.77 5.27 -1.50
CA PHE A 195 -11.21 5.00 -1.44
C PHE A 195 -11.53 4.03 -0.30
N ARG A 196 -12.81 3.89 0.02
CA ARG A 196 -13.28 2.91 1.01
C ARG A 196 -13.93 1.74 0.30
N PHE A 197 -13.51 0.55 0.66
CA PHE A 197 -14.09 -0.71 0.20
C PHE A 197 -14.81 -1.38 1.38
N ASN A 198 -16.08 -1.76 1.19
CA ASN A 198 -16.86 -2.45 2.22
C ASN A 198 -16.69 -3.97 2.11
N GLY A 199 -15.47 -4.44 2.27
CA GLY A 199 -15.10 -5.86 2.27
C GLY A 199 -13.86 -6.08 3.12
N ASN A 200 -13.59 -7.34 3.45
CA ASN A 200 -12.45 -7.69 4.29
C ASN A 200 -11.14 -7.47 3.51
N TRP A 201 -10.08 -7.06 4.21
CA TRP A 201 -8.77 -6.79 3.61
C TRP A 201 -8.21 -7.98 2.81
N LYS A 202 -8.43 -9.21 3.28
CA LYS A 202 -7.93 -10.44 2.65
C LYS A 202 -8.42 -10.60 1.21
N ILE A 203 -9.68 -10.22 0.94
CA ILE A 203 -10.29 -10.34 -0.40
C ILE A 203 -9.49 -9.55 -1.45
N GLN A 204 -8.99 -8.37 -1.09
CA GLN A 204 -8.22 -7.55 -2.05
C GLN A 204 -6.84 -8.14 -2.33
N LEU A 205 -6.20 -8.69 -1.30
CA LEU A 205 -4.93 -9.38 -1.47
C LEU A 205 -5.11 -10.65 -2.31
N GLU A 206 -6.02 -11.53 -1.91
CA GLU A 206 -6.33 -12.80 -2.60
C GLU A 206 -6.70 -12.57 -4.07
N ASN A 207 -7.55 -11.58 -4.36
CA ASN A 207 -8.00 -11.26 -5.71
C ASN A 207 -6.85 -10.88 -6.66
N THR A 208 -5.78 -10.26 -6.15
CA THR A 208 -4.65 -9.84 -6.98
C THR A 208 -3.91 -11.02 -7.60
N THR A 209 -4.01 -12.22 -7.01
CA THR A 209 -3.46 -13.47 -7.55
C THR A 209 -4.52 -14.49 -7.97
N ASP A 210 -5.78 -14.07 -8.07
CA ASP A 210 -6.87 -14.85 -8.65
C ASP A 210 -6.99 -14.50 -10.14
N LEU A 211 -6.45 -15.35 -11.02
CA LEU A 211 -6.53 -15.10 -12.46
C LEU A 211 -7.88 -15.49 -13.07
N TYR A 212 -8.68 -16.30 -12.35
CA TYR A 212 -9.93 -16.85 -12.87
C TYR A 212 -11.02 -15.79 -13.04
N HIS A 213 -11.08 -14.79 -12.14
CA HIS A 213 -12.07 -13.72 -12.24
C HIS A 213 -11.84 -12.81 -13.46
N PHE A 214 -10.60 -12.73 -13.95
CA PHE A 214 -10.19 -11.66 -14.87
C PHE A 214 -11.02 -11.61 -16.16
N PRO A 215 -11.14 -12.70 -16.95
CA PRO A 215 -11.92 -12.69 -18.20
C PRO A 215 -13.43 -12.54 -17.99
N VAL A 216 -13.93 -12.71 -16.76
CA VAL A 216 -15.36 -12.64 -16.44
C VAL A 216 -15.74 -11.24 -15.97
N VAL A 217 -15.02 -10.71 -14.99
CA VAL A 217 -15.33 -9.44 -14.33
C VAL A 217 -14.88 -8.24 -15.17
N HIS A 218 -13.75 -8.35 -15.88
CA HIS A 218 -13.20 -7.25 -16.67
C HIS A 218 -13.71 -7.20 -18.11
N LYS A 219 -14.79 -7.92 -18.45
CA LYS A 219 -15.36 -7.96 -19.82
C LYS A 219 -15.65 -6.60 -20.42
N SER A 220 -16.17 -5.65 -19.64
CA SER A 220 -16.45 -4.30 -20.13
C SER A 220 -15.17 -3.53 -20.44
N TRP A 221 -14.12 -3.73 -19.64
CA TRP A 221 -12.82 -3.10 -19.85
C TRP A 221 -12.07 -3.72 -21.03
N MET A 222 -12.11 -5.04 -21.19
CA MET A 222 -11.53 -5.71 -22.36
C MET A 222 -12.15 -5.24 -23.68
N LYS A 223 -13.44 -4.85 -23.67
CA LYS A 223 -14.10 -4.24 -24.84
C LYS A 223 -13.69 -2.79 -25.12
N SER A 224 -12.97 -2.15 -24.20
CA SER A 224 -12.56 -0.75 -24.31
C SER A 224 -11.11 -0.55 -24.78
N ILE A 225 -10.35 -1.63 -24.88
CA ILE A 225 -8.96 -1.66 -25.36
C ILE A 225 -8.91 -2.27 -26.77
N ASP A 226 -7.79 -2.08 -27.46
CA ASP A 226 -7.55 -2.71 -28.77
C ASP A 226 -7.41 -4.25 -28.65
N ASP A 227 -7.76 -4.95 -29.74
CA ASP A 227 -7.80 -6.41 -29.79
C ASP A 227 -6.43 -7.05 -29.52
N GLU A 228 -5.34 -6.40 -29.95
CA GLU A 228 -3.96 -6.86 -29.71
C GLU A 228 -3.64 -6.85 -28.21
N THR A 229 -3.92 -5.73 -27.52
CA THR A 229 -3.73 -5.61 -26.08
C THR A 229 -4.63 -6.59 -25.32
N ALA A 230 -5.88 -6.78 -25.75
CA ALA A 230 -6.79 -7.75 -25.16
C ALA A 230 -6.26 -9.19 -25.31
N ALA A 231 -5.77 -9.57 -26.49
CA ALA A 231 -5.19 -10.88 -26.75
C ALA A 231 -3.91 -11.11 -25.92
N ALA A 232 -3.02 -10.12 -25.87
CA ALA A 232 -1.78 -10.21 -25.09
C ALA A 232 -2.06 -10.43 -23.59
N ILE A 233 -2.99 -9.66 -23.02
CA ILE A 233 -3.32 -9.77 -21.59
C ILE A 233 -4.10 -11.05 -21.28
N THR A 234 -4.87 -11.61 -22.20
CA THR A 234 -5.61 -12.87 -21.98
C THR A 234 -4.83 -14.13 -22.34
N SER A 235 -3.62 -13.99 -22.90
CA SER A 235 -2.74 -15.11 -23.26
C SER A 235 -2.45 -16.08 -22.10
N PHE A 236 -2.43 -15.58 -20.86
CA PHE A 236 -2.23 -16.40 -19.67
C PHE A 236 -3.27 -17.52 -19.51
N MET A 237 -4.46 -17.36 -20.10
CA MET A 237 -5.53 -18.35 -20.00
C MET A 237 -5.21 -19.64 -20.76
N THR A 238 -4.32 -19.56 -21.74
CA THR A 238 -3.92 -20.67 -22.60
C THR A 238 -2.43 -20.99 -22.53
N SER A 239 -1.63 -20.10 -21.92
CA SER A 239 -0.19 -20.28 -21.75
C SER A 239 0.09 -21.33 -20.67
N ASP A 240 0.94 -22.31 -20.99
CA ASP A 240 1.49 -23.28 -20.05
C ASP A 240 2.59 -22.69 -19.15
N GLN A 241 3.06 -21.48 -19.49
CA GLN A 241 4.06 -20.73 -18.73
C GLN A 241 3.45 -19.74 -17.72
N ALA A 242 2.13 -19.50 -17.78
CA ALA A 242 1.43 -18.74 -16.76
C ALA A 242 1.19 -19.60 -15.51
N PHE A 243 1.47 -19.05 -14.32
CA PHE A 243 1.33 -19.80 -13.07
C PHE A 243 1.02 -18.89 -11.87
N CYS A 244 0.42 -19.48 -10.83
CA CYS A 244 0.28 -18.86 -9.53
C CYS A 244 0.98 -19.73 -8.48
N ARG A 245 1.70 -19.12 -7.54
CA ARG A 245 2.39 -19.84 -6.46
C ARG A 245 2.53 -19.03 -5.19
N SER A 246 2.65 -19.74 -4.06
CA SER A 246 3.14 -19.15 -2.81
C SER A 246 4.65 -18.92 -2.90
N LEU A 247 5.11 -17.84 -2.26
CA LEU A 247 6.53 -17.50 -2.13
C LEU A 247 7.04 -17.65 -0.68
N GLY A 248 6.23 -18.25 0.21
CA GLY A 248 6.50 -18.31 1.65
C GLY A 248 5.97 -17.07 2.41
N ASN A 249 5.87 -17.16 3.74
CA ASN A 249 5.46 -16.07 4.64
C ASN A 249 4.16 -15.32 4.26
N GLY A 250 3.25 -15.99 3.56
CA GLY A 250 1.98 -15.42 3.08
C GLY A 250 2.11 -14.63 1.76
N HIS A 251 3.30 -14.47 1.21
CA HIS A 251 3.53 -13.85 -0.10
C HIS A 251 2.99 -14.76 -1.21
N SER A 252 2.39 -14.15 -2.24
CA SER A 252 1.89 -14.86 -3.42
C SER A 252 2.23 -14.13 -4.70
N LEU A 253 2.34 -14.89 -5.78
CA LEU A 253 2.69 -14.40 -7.11
C LEU A 253 1.79 -15.06 -8.13
N ALA A 254 1.30 -14.27 -9.07
CA ALA A 254 0.70 -14.76 -10.30
C ALA A 254 1.48 -14.19 -11.49
N VAL A 255 2.09 -15.04 -12.31
CA VAL A 255 2.70 -14.67 -13.58
C VAL A 255 1.67 -14.85 -14.67
N LEU A 256 1.36 -13.76 -15.38
CA LEU A 256 0.36 -13.72 -16.44
C LEU A 256 1.04 -13.73 -17.82
N VAL A 257 2.02 -12.86 -18.02
CA VAL A 257 2.69 -12.69 -19.31
C VAL A 257 4.20 -12.86 -19.10
N PRO A 258 4.71 -14.11 -19.13
CA PRO A 258 6.11 -14.44 -18.85
C PRO A 258 7.13 -13.63 -19.67
N GLU A 259 6.77 -13.28 -20.90
CA GLU A 259 7.61 -12.61 -21.90
C GLU A 259 8.01 -11.18 -21.47
N ILE A 260 7.21 -10.54 -20.62
CA ILE A 260 7.42 -9.16 -20.14
C ILE A 260 7.74 -9.10 -18.63
N VAL A 261 8.09 -10.23 -18.01
CA VAL A 261 8.47 -10.27 -16.59
C VAL A 261 9.81 -9.57 -16.35
N ASP A 262 10.80 -9.82 -17.21
CA ASP A 262 12.17 -9.29 -17.05
C ASP A 262 12.52 -8.37 -18.21
N LEU A 263 12.65 -7.07 -17.91
CA LEU A 263 13.02 -6.06 -18.90
C LEU A 263 14.43 -6.25 -19.47
N ASP A 264 15.29 -7.02 -18.80
CA ASP A 264 16.64 -7.30 -19.29
C ASP A 264 16.64 -8.34 -20.42
N LYS A 265 15.55 -9.11 -20.58
CA LYS A 265 15.43 -10.10 -21.66
C LYS A 265 14.85 -9.44 -22.90
N ASP A 266 15.70 -8.84 -23.72
CA ASP A 266 15.32 -8.28 -25.03
C ASP A 266 15.34 -9.36 -26.11
N ASP A 267 14.18 -9.61 -26.71
CA ASP A 267 13.98 -10.56 -27.82
C ASP A 267 14.10 -9.87 -29.19
N GLY A 268 14.35 -8.56 -29.21
CA GLY A 268 14.44 -7.79 -30.45
C GLY A 268 13.10 -7.55 -31.12
N ALA A 269 11.98 -7.77 -30.42
CA ALA A 269 10.65 -7.49 -30.96
C ALA A 269 10.54 -6.02 -31.41
N PRO A 270 9.83 -5.74 -32.52
CA PRO A 270 9.65 -4.38 -33.00
C PRO A 270 8.89 -3.54 -31.99
N ILE A 271 9.20 -2.25 -31.95
CA ILE A 271 8.45 -1.29 -31.13
C ILE A 271 7.03 -1.18 -31.70
N PRO A 272 5.98 -1.36 -30.87
CA PRO A 272 4.60 -1.21 -31.33
C PRO A 272 4.35 0.19 -31.93
N GLU A 273 3.57 0.27 -33.00
CA GLU A 273 3.28 1.51 -33.75
C GLU A 273 2.87 2.67 -32.83
N ARG A 274 2.05 2.38 -31.82
CA ARG A 274 1.59 3.37 -30.81
C ARG A 274 2.70 4.05 -30.01
N PHE A 275 3.92 3.50 -30.01
CA PHE A 275 5.08 4.04 -29.30
C PHE A 275 6.17 4.57 -30.25
N GLU A 276 5.97 4.59 -31.56
CA GLU A 276 6.96 5.03 -32.54
C GLU A 276 7.41 6.49 -32.31
N GLU A 277 6.47 7.41 -32.07
CA GLU A 277 6.79 8.82 -31.80
C GLU A 277 7.65 8.97 -30.53
N LEU A 278 7.30 8.22 -29.49
CA LEU A 278 8.06 8.20 -28.24
C LEU A 278 9.46 7.60 -28.46
N ALA A 279 9.55 6.49 -29.18
CA ALA A 279 10.81 5.83 -29.49
C ALA A 279 11.72 6.73 -30.32
N ALA A 280 11.20 7.42 -31.33
CA ALA A 280 11.93 8.40 -32.13
C ALA A 280 12.42 9.58 -31.28
N SER A 281 11.63 10.01 -30.29
CA SER A 281 12.07 11.03 -29.33
C SER A 281 13.19 10.53 -28.42
N LEU A 282 13.07 9.31 -27.88
CA LEU A 282 14.06 8.72 -26.98
C LEU A 282 15.39 8.40 -27.68
N ALA A 283 15.33 7.98 -28.95
CA ALA A 283 16.50 7.64 -29.77
C ALA A 283 17.48 8.81 -29.99
N LYS A 284 17.10 10.04 -29.62
CA LYS A 284 18.00 11.20 -29.63
C LYS A 284 19.09 11.10 -28.56
N ASP A 285 18.75 10.50 -27.42
CA ASP A 285 19.59 10.48 -26.21
C ASP A 285 19.91 9.07 -25.71
N HIS A 286 19.34 8.03 -26.34
CA HIS A 286 19.44 6.63 -25.90
C HIS A 286 19.81 5.70 -27.06
N THR A 287 20.50 4.61 -26.73
CA THR A 287 20.75 3.49 -27.64
C THR A 287 19.46 2.78 -28.04
N PRO A 288 19.39 2.09 -29.20
CA PRO A 288 18.22 1.32 -29.59
C PRO A 288 17.74 0.33 -28.52
N GLU A 289 18.66 -0.30 -27.79
CA GLU A 289 18.40 -1.24 -26.69
C GLU A 289 17.72 -0.52 -25.51
N GLU A 290 18.23 0.65 -25.13
CA GLU A 290 17.64 1.46 -24.05
C GLU A 290 16.26 1.98 -24.44
N VAL A 291 16.06 2.40 -25.70
CA VAL A 291 14.75 2.80 -26.21
C VAL A 291 13.75 1.64 -26.08
N ARG A 292 14.10 0.43 -26.57
CA ARG A 292 13.25 -0.76 -26.45
C ARG A 292 12.95 -1.07 -24.99
N ARG A 293 13.95 -1.02 -24.11
CA ARG A 293 13.78 -1.24 -22.66
C ARG A 293 12.79 -0.25 -22.04
N ILE A 294 12.93 1.05 -22.32
CA ILE A 294 12.05 2.08 -21.80
C ILE A 294 10.62 1.86 -22.30
N VAL A 295 10.44 1.63 -23.60
CA VAL A 295 9.12 1.37 -24.19
C VAL A 295 8.47 0.12 -23.58
N ARG A 296 9.21 -0.98 -23.43
CA ARG A 296 8.69 -2.21 -22.82
C ARG A 296 8.23 -1.98 -21.37
N SER A 297 8.92 -1.12 -20.61
CA SER A 297 8.49 -0.77 -19.25
C SER A 297 7.13 -0.06 -19.15
N LEU A 298 6.66 0.52 -20.26
CA LEU A 298 5.35 1.18 -20.34
C LEU A 298 4.20 0.18 -20.50
N MET A 299 4.50 -1.05 -20.91
CA MET A 299 3.52 -2.13 -21.05
C MET A 299 3.16 -2.77 -19.70
N GLY A 300 3.84 -2.37 -18.63
CA GLY A 300 3.67 -2.94 -17.30
C GLY A 300 4.54 -4.17 -17.10
N VAL A 301 4.33 -4.83 -15.96
CA VAL A 301 5.10 -6.00 -15.54
C VAL A 301 4.29 -7.26 -15.71
N GLY A 302 4.88 -8.34 -16.24
CA GLY A 302 4.25 -9.62 -16.56
C GLY A 302 3.55 -10.38 -15.43
N PHE A 303 3.47 -9.83 -14.22
CA PHE A 303 3.00 -10.54 -13.03
C PHE A 303 2.31 -9.62 -12.02
N ASN A 304 1.56 -10.24 -11.12
CA ASN A 304 1.05 -9.64 -9.90
C ASN A 304 1.76 -10.25 -8.69
N LEU A 305 2.22 -9.42 -7.77
CA LEU A 305 2.92 -9.81 -6.55
C LEU A 305 2.20 -9.26 -5.32
N ASN A 306 1.89 -10.15 -4.39
CA ASN A 306 1.35 -9.82 -3.09
C ASN A 306 2.42 -9.93 -2.01
N LEU A 307 2.63 -8.83 -1.31
CA LEU A 307 3.45 -8.75 -0.13
C LEU A 307 2.53 -8.74 1.10
N PHE A 308 2.47 -9.88 1.78
CA PHE A 308 1.66 -10.06 2.96
C PHE A 308 2.04 -9.04 4.05
N PRO A 309 1.05 -8.48 4.77
CA PRO A 309 -0.39 -8.67 4.60
C PRO A 309 -1.06 -7.60 3.73
N ASN A 310 -0.41 -6.48 3.41
CA ASN A 310 -1.13 -5.25 3.06
C ASN A 310 -0.66 -4.51 1.80
N LEU A 311 0.22 -5.12 1.00
CA LEU A 311 0.74 -4.52 -0.21
C LEU A 311 0.56 -5.45 -1.40
N ALA A 312 -0.08 -4.93 -2.45
CA ALA A 312 -0.19 -5.59 -3.74
C ALA A 312 0.49 -4.74 -4.82
N LEU A 313 1.35 -5.39 -5.61
CA LEU A 313 2.07 -4.83 -6.74
C LEU A 313 1.53 -5.50 -8.01
N SER A 314 0.83 -4.74 -8.86
CA SER A 314 0.07 -5.32 -9.98
C SER A 314 0.33 -4.62 -11.31
N MET A 315 0.17 -5.41 -12.38
CA MET A 315 0.12 -4.96 -13.77
C MET A 315 -1.15 -4.11 -14.08
N ALA A 316 -2.25 -4.30 -13.35
CA ALA A 316 -3.60 -3.91 -13.79
C ALA A 316 -3.96 -2.40 -13.76
N PHE A 317 -3.01 -1.52 -13.47
CA PHE A 317 -3.27 -0.08 -13.42
C PHE A 317 -2.16 0.69 -14.17
N PHE A 318 -2.44 1.13 -15.38
CA PHE A 318 -1.64 2.15 -16.05
C PHE A 318 -1.97 3.50 -15.38
N PRO A 319 -1.06 4.20 -14.66
CA PRO A 319 0.37 3.97 -14.40
C PRO A 319 0.64 3.19 -13.09
N ARG A 320 1.73 2.40 -13.09
CA ARG A 320 2.32 1.61 -11.99
C ARG A 320 1.78 1.98 -10.61
N THR A 321 0.77 1.26 -10.15
CA THR A 321 0.09 1.52 -8.87
C THR A 321 0.44 0.45 -7.85
N ALA A 322 0.96 0.88 -6.70
CA ALA A 322 0.99 0.06 -5.50
C ALA A 322 -0.31 0.28 -4.72
N ALA A 323 -1.04 -0.79 -4.42
CA ALA A 323 -2.24 -0.72 -3.61
C ALA A 323 -1.91 -1.05 -2.15
N HIS A 324 -2.26 -0.13 -1.25
CA HIS A 324 -2.10 -0.30 0.19
C HIS A 324 -3.45 -0.34 0.88
N PHE A 325 -3.70 -1.43 1.61
CA PHE A 325 -4.98 -1.65 2.26
C PHE A 325 -4.93 -1.27 3.73
N ARG A 326 -5.91 -0.47 4.15
CA ARG A 326 -6.12 -0.05 5.54
C ARG A 326 -7.52 -0.44 5.97
N GLU A 327 -7.64 -1.27 6.99
CA GLU A 327 -8.95 -1.63 7.55
C GLU A 327 -9.33 -0.72 8.72
N ARG A 328 -10.61 -0.42 8.83
CA ARG A 328 -11.21 0.27 9.98
C ARG A 328 -12.41 -0.54 10.45
N ASP A 329 -12.71 -0.44 11.73
CA ASP A 329 -13.83 -1.17 12.34
C ASP A 329 -15.14 -1.05 11.58
N ARG A 330 -15.80 -2.20 11.47
CA ARG A 330 -17.22 -2.25 11.20
C ARG A 330 -17.94 -1.87 12.48
N ASP A 331 -18.43 -0.64 12.56
CA ASP A 331 -19.44 -0.28 13.56
C ASP A 331 -20.72 -1.11 13.29
N PRO A 332 -21.06 -2.10 14.15
CA PRO A 332 -22.23 -2.96 13.94
C PRO A 332 -23.53 -2.16 14.03
N SER A 333 -23.53 -1.02 14.73
CA SER A 333 -24.72 -0.20 14.99
C SER A 333 -25.22 0.55 13.74
N ARG A 334 -24.38 0.69 12.70
CA ARG A 334 -24.76 1.33 11.44
C ARG A 334 -25.61 0.45 10.51
N ARG A 335 -25.61 -0.88 10.70
CA ARG A 335 -26.50 -1.78 9.91
C ARG A 335 -27.98 -1.58 10.24
N ALA A 336 -28.32 -1.08 11.42
CA ALA A 336 -29.72 -0.91 11.84
C ALA A 336 -30.44 0.29 11.19
N ARG A 337 -29.73 1.24 10.55
CA ARG A 337 -30.35 2.47 10.02
C ARG A 337 -30.76 2.42 8.54
N HIS A 338 -30.46 1.35 7.81
CA HIS A 338 -30.85 1.20 6.40
C HIS A 338 -31.66 -0.09 6.21
N GLY A 339 -32.83 -0.13 6.85
CA GLY A 339 -33.69 -1.31 6.88
C GLY A 339 -35.18 -1.00 6.72
N ARG A 340 -35.57 -0.04 5.88
CA ARG A 340 -36.94 0.04 5.33
C ARG A 340 -36.91 0.64 3.92
N ARG A 341 -37.01 -0.21 2.89
CA ARG A 341 -37.45 0.24 1.55
C ARG A 341 -38.98 0.42 1.60
N PRO A 342 -39.56 1.54 1.13
CA PRO A 342 -41.00 1.64 0.96
C PRO A 342 -41.45 0.68 -0.15
N ARG A 343 -42.63 0.09 0.03
CA ARG A 343 -43.29 -0.79 -0.95
C ARG A 343 -43.57 -0.02 -2.26
N ARG A 344 -43.51 -0.74 -3.38
CA ARG A 344 -43.87 -0.23 -4.73
C ARG A 344 -45.30 0.31 -4.70
N GLY A 345 -45.51 1.58 -5.03
CA GLY A 345 -46.88 2.10 -5.14
C GLY A 345 -47.11 3.61 -5.24
N GLU A 346 -46.10 4.49 -5.38
CA GLU A 346 -46.35 5.94 -5.52
C GLU A 346 -45.59 6.57 -6.70
N PRO A 347 -46.17 7.60 -7.36
CA PRO A 347 -45.68 8.11 -8.64
C PRO A 347 -44.42 8.96 -8.46
N ARG A 348 -43.44 8.79 -9.36
CA ARG A 348 -42.21 9.59 -9.38
C ARG A 348 -42.51 11.03 -9.85
N ALA A 349 -42.08 12.00 -9.05
CA ALA A 349 -41.94 13.40 -9.48
C ALA A 349 -40.80 13.56 -10.53
N PRO A 350 -40.87 14.55 -11.44
CA PRO A 350 -39.98 14.64 -12.58
C PRO A 350 -38.55 15.04 -12.19
N ALA A 351 -37.58 14.47 -12.89
CA ALA A 351 -36.16 14.71 -12.69
C ALA A 351 -35.78 16.11 -13.21
N HIS A 352 -35.25 16.97 -12.34
CA HIS A 352 -34.51 18.15 -12.77
C HIS A 352 -33.19 17.74 -13.42
N SER A 353 -32.99 18.19 -14.65
CA SER A 353 -31.74 18.07 -15.40
C SER A 353 -30.59 18.76 -14.65
N ARG A 354 -29.52 18.01 -14.34
CA ARG A 354 -28.22 18.59 -14.02
C ARG A 354 -27.30 18.37 -15.21
N THR A 355 -26.96 19.48 -15.83
CA THR A 355 -25.97 19.65 -16.90
C THR A 355 -24.59 19.14 -16.47
N LEU A 356 -23.91 18.47 -17.41
CA LEU A 356 -22.51 18.07 -17.30
C LEU A 356 -21.60 19.32 -17.36
N PRO A 357 -20.52 19.42 -16.58
CA PRO A 357 -19.56 20.51 -16.74
C PRO A 357 -18.70 20.27 -17.99
N GLY A 358 -18.63 21.29 -18.86
CA GLY A 358 -17.82 21.31 -20.08
C GLY A 358 -16.31 21.46 -19.84
N PRO A 359 -15.50 21.46 -20.91
CA PRO A 359 -14.04 21.34 -20.83
C PRO A 359 -13.35 22.58 -20.25
N VAL A 360 -12.36 22.33 -19.39
CA VAL A 360 -11.53 23.34 -18.71
C VAL A 360 -10.46 23.88 -19.69
N ARG A 361 -10.43 25.20 -19.90
CA ARG A 361 -9.37 25.90 -20.66
C ARG A 361 -8.21 26.28 -19.73
N PHE A 362 -6.97 26.01 -20.17
CA PHE A 362 -5.75 26.49 -19.52
C PHE A 362 -5.47 27.97 -19.85
N ARG A 363 -5.16 28.79 -18.84
CA ARG A 363 -4.63 30.15 -19.01
C ARG A 363 -3.10 30.10 -19.03
N GLN A 364 -2.48 30.70 -20.05
CA GLN A 364 -1.04 30.98 -20.08
C GLN A 364 -0.67 32.08 -19.06
N PRO A 365 0.55 32.05 -18.47
CA PRO A 365 1.01 33.09 -17.58
C PRO A 365 1.49 34.32 -18.37
N GLY A 366 0.89 35.48 -18.06
CA GLY A 366 1.32 36.77 -18.55
C GLY A 366 2.64 37.22 -17.92
N ARG A 367 3.43 37.95 -18.70
CA ARG A 367 4.73 38.52 -18.34
C ARG A 367 4.60 39.70 -17.35
N ARG A 368 5.61 39.76 -16.48
CA ARG A 368 6.05 40.81 -15.53
C ARG A 368 5.31 40.91 -14.22
#